data_AF-A0A9Y4TY10-F1
#
_entry.id   AF-A0A9Y4TY10-F1
#
_cell.length_a   1.000
_cell.length_b   1.000
_cell.length_c   1.000
_cell.angle_alpha   90.00
_cell.angle_beta   90.00
_cell.angle_gamma   90.00
#
_symmetry.space_group_name_H-M   'P 1'
#
loop_
_entity.id
_entity.type
_entity.pdbx_description
1 polymer ?
#
loop_
_entity_poly.entity_id
_entity_poly.type
_entity_poly.pdbx_seq_one_letter_code
_entity_poly.pdbx_strand_id
1 'polypeptide(L)'
;EERPPASPYVEVLRGGRGQPKLVISKEYLQDLIDMQLSISCIAKLLGVSKKTVFRRMHEFGLSVKGSYSNLTDGELDNLVRSVKLRMPHIGYRMMKGELQAMGHRVRWEQVSESMHRVDSAGILERMAHLGCVARREYSVKGPHSLVHVDTNHKLIRYGIVIFAGIDGYSRKIMYLGAANNNKFSTAFDFFMSSVEEFGFPLRIRGDQGVENVGIANCMFSIRGCGRASYISGKSMHNQRVERLWRDVWMAVTSVYYELLHGLEEDCLLDPSNSLHLFCAQYVFVPRLQKDLDTFASGWDNHPLRTEQNLTHNQLWTIGLLQHPVAAPENVEVQLKNVKSDEETAGGVVLPPIQCPLGPHAMAGLRAAIDPVTPSQDNGRDICQAALDYVALHS
;
A
#
# COMPACT_ATOMS: atom_id res chain seq x y z
N GLU A 1 -11.74 -22.10 -39.92
CA GLU A 1 -10.72 -21.42 -39.09
C GLU A 1 -11.06 -21.61 -37.62
N GLU A 2 -10.22 -22.35 -36.91
CA GLU A 2 -10.42 -22.72 -35.51
C GLU A 2 -10.09 -21.55 -34.58
N ARG A 3 -11.01 -21.21 -33.67
CA ARG A 3 -10.68 -20.32 -32.54
C ARG A 3 -9.73 -21.07 -31.60
N PRO A 4 -8.55 -20.54 -31.27
CA PRO A 4 -7.69 -21.11 -30.25
C PRO A 4 -8.40 -21.13 -28.88
N PRO A 5 -7.98 -22.00 -27.93
CA PRO A 5 -8.64 -22.09 -26.62
C PRO A 5 -8.57 -20.75 -25.86
N ALA A 6 -9.66 -20.44 -25.16
CA ALA A 6 -9.95 -19.12 -24.58
C ALA A 6 -9.12 -18.73 -23.34
N SER A 7 -8.13 -19.53 -22.95
CA SER A 7 -7.16 -19.25 -21.88
C SER A 7 -6.11 -20.38 -21.89
N PRO A 8 -4.80 -20.12 -21.67
CA PRO A 8 -3.79 -21.18 -21.61
C PRO A 8 -4.01 -22.15 -20.43
N TYR A 9 -4.86 -21.78 -19.48
CA TYR A 9 -5.20 -22.56 -18.29
C TYR A 9 -6.44 -23.45 -18.46
N VAL A 10 -6.98 -23.57 -19.68
CA VAL A 10 -8.13 -24.42 -19.97
C VAL A 10 -7.78 -25.39 -21.10
N GLU A 11 -7.63 -26.66 -20.74
CA GLU A 11 -7.38 -27.73 -21.70
C GLU A 11 -8.69 -28.28 -22.26
N VAL A 12 -8.72 -28.60 -23.55
CA VAL A 12 -9.89 -29.15 -24.22
C VAL A 12 -9.67 -30.63 -24.49
N LEU A 13 -10.22 -31.51 -23.65
CA LEU A 13 -10.23 -32.95 -23.90
C LEU A 13 -11.39 -33.31 -24.83
N ARG A 14 -11.08 -33.78 -26.04
CA ARG A 14 -12.06 -34.27 -27.01
C ARG A 14 -12.19 -35.79 -26.89
N GLY A 15 -13.37 -36.27 -26.51
CA GLY A 15 -13.71 -37.70 -26.53
C GLY A 15 -14.29 -38.13 -27.88
N GLY A 16 -14.40 -39.45 -28.11
CA GLY A 16 -14.92 -40.01 -29.37
C GLY A 16 -16.41 -39.72 -29.67
N ARG A 17 -17.21 -39.35 -28.66
CA ARG A 17 -18.60 -38.86 -28.79
C ARG A 17 -18.91 -37.84 -27.69
N GLY A 18 -19.68 -36.79 -28.02
CA GLY A 18 -20.17 -35.78 -27.08
C GLY A 18 -19.40 -34.44 -27.10
N GLN A 19 -19.84 -33.50 -26.25
CA GLN A 19 -19.22 -32.16 -26.15
C GLN A 19 -17.84 -32.26 -25.47
N PRO A 20 -16.81 -31.54 -25.96
CA PRO A 20 -15.47 -31.56 -25.36
C PRO A 20 -15.46 -31.18 -23.86
N LYS A 21 -14.66 -31.88 -23.06
CA LYS A 21 -14.48 -31.59 -21.63
C LYS A 21 -13.41 -30.51 -21.48
N LEU A 22 -13.81 -29.35 -20.95
CA LEU A 22 -12.92 -28.25 -20.59
C LEU A 22 -12.26 -28.51 -19.23
N VAL A 23 -11.04 -29.03 -19.22
CA VAL A 23 -10.29 -29.32 -17.99
C VAL A 23 -9.67 -28.04 -17.46
N ILE A 24 -9.81 -27.86 -16.15
CA ILE A 24 -9.25 -26.76 -15.37
C ILE A 24 -8.57 -27.45 -14.19
N SER A 25 -7.32 -27.13 -13.90
CA SER A 25 -6.62 -27.74 -12.75
C SER A 25 -7.32 -27.36 -11.45
N LYS A 26 -7.29 -28.28 -10.48
CA LYS A 26 -7.91 -28.07 -9.17
C LYS A 26 -7.22 -26.92 -8.45
N GLU A 27 -5.89 -26.92 -8.51
CA GLU A 27 -5.00 -25.97 -7.87
C GLU A 27 -5.30 -24.56 -8.38
N TYR A 28 -5.35 -24.37 -9.71
CA TYR A 28 -5.62 -23.06 -10.28
C TYR A 28 -7.04 -22.56 -9.99
N LEU A 29 -8.04 -23.46 -10.00
CA LEU A 29 -9.40 -23.07 -9.65
C LEU A 29 -9.52 -22.71 -8.15
N GLN A 30 -8.78 -23.41 -7.29
CA GLN A 30 -8.67 -23.10 -5.86
C GLN A 30 -8.03 -21.73 -5.66
N ASP A 31 -6.90 -21.44 -6.33
CA ASP A 31 -6.22 -20.14 -6.27
C ASP A 31 -7.14 -18.98 -6.65
N LEU A 32 -7.95 -19.14 -7.71
CA LEU A 32 -8.91 -18.11 -8.13
C LEU A 32 -10.05 -17.90 -7.11
N ILE A 33 -10.43 -18.95 -6.37
CA ILE A 33 -11.43 -18.87 -5.30
C ILE A 33 -10.83 -18.21 -4.05
N ASP A 34 -9.57 -18.51 -3.74
CA ASP A 34 -8.82 -17.96 -2.62
C ASP A 34 -8.46 -16.49 -2.84
N MET A 35 -8.26 -16.09 -4.11
CA MET A 35 -8.28 -14.69 -4.54
C MET A 35 -9.64 -14.01 -4.33
N GLN A 36 -10.66 -14.72 -3.87
CA GLN A 36 -12.01 -14.22 -3.58
C GLN A 36 -12.76 -13.64 -4.78
N LEU A 37 -12.43 -14.07 -5.99
CA LEU A 37 -13.11 -13.64 -7.20
C LEU A 37 -14.55 -14.16 -7.26
N SER A 38 -15.46 -13.38 -7.83
CA SER A 38 -16.81 -13.88 -8.10
C SER A 38 -16.76 -14.99 -9.15
N ILE A 39 -17.64 -15.99 -9.05
CA ILE A 39 -17.75 -17.06 -10.07
C ILE A 39 -17.97 -16.49 -11.48
N SER A 40 -18.65 -15.35 -11.57
CA SER A 40 -18.84 -14.63 -12.83
C SER A 40 -17.52 -14.10 -13.39
N CYS A 41 -16.62 -13.60 -12.54
CA CYS A 41 -15.29 -13.13 -12.94
C CYS A 41 -14.41 -14.32 -13.34
N ILE A 42 -14.36 -15.38 -12.53
CA ILE A 42 -13.62 -16.61 -12.84
C ILE A 42 -14.02 -17.19 -14.20
N ALA A 43 -15.33 -17.28 -14.46
CA ALA A 43 -15.84 -17.76 -15.74
C ALA A 43 -15.35 -16.90 -16.93
N LYS A 44 -15.33 -15.57 -16.78
CA LYS A 44 -14.81 -14.65 -17.80
C LYS A 44 -13.30 -14.81 -18.01
N LEU A 45 -12.51 -14.89 -16.93
CA LEU A 45 -11.06 -15.05 -16.97
C LEU A 45 -10.63 -16.34 -17.68
N LEU A 46 -11.35 -17.42 -17.43
CA LEU A 46 -11.09 -18.73 -18.03
C LEU A 46 -11.71 -18.86 -19.44
N GLY A 47 -12.53 -17.90 -19.86
CA GLY A 47 -13.27 -17.99 -21.13
C GLY A 47 -14.29 -19.14 -21.17
N VAL A 48 -14.87 -19.51 -20.02
CA VAL A 48 -15.83 -20.64 -19.89
C VAL A 48 -17.18 -20.19 -19.32
N SER A 49 -18.19 -21.05 -19.40
CA SER A 49 -19.49 -20.77 -18.77
C SER A 49 -19.44 -20.91 -17.24
N LYS A 50 -20.28 -20.14 -16.51
CA LYS A 50 -20.44 -20.30 -15.05
C LYS A 50 -20.80 -21.75 -14.67
N LYS A 51 -21.60 -22.43 -15.50
CA LYS A 51 -21.97 -23.85 -15.30
C LYS A 51 -20.73 -24.76 -15.31
N THR A 52 -19.77 -24.50 -16.19
CA THR A 52 -18.50 -25.24 -16.25
C THR A 52 -17.72 -25.05 -14.95
N VAL A 53 -17.62 -23.81 -14.43
CA VAL A 53 -16.94 -23.51 -13.17
C VAL A 53 -17.61 -24.25 -11.99
N PHE A 54 -18.93 -24.15 -11.83
CA PHE A 54 -19.66 -24.86 -10.78
C PHE A 54 -19.48 -26.38 -10.85
N ARG A 55 -19.48 -26.95 -12.06
CA ARG A 55 -19.23 -28.39 -12.25
C ARG A 55 -17.84 -28.80 -11.79
N ARG A 56 -16.80 -28.04 -12.16
CA ARG A 56 -15.42 -28.30 -11.70
C ARG A 56 -15.28 -28.13 -10.18
N MET A 57 -15.90 -27.10 -9.60
CA MET A 57 -15.94 -26.93 -8.14
C MET A 57 -16.55 -28.13 -7.43
N HIS A 58 -17.69 -28.63 -7.93
CA HIS A 58 -18.34 -29.82 -7.36
C HIS A 58 -17.46 -31.08 -7.49
N GLU A 59 -16.85 -31.30 -8.66
CA GLU A 59 -15.92 -32.41 -8.89
C GLU A 59 -14.73 -32.39 -7.91
N PHE A 60 -14.27 -31.21 -7.49
CA PHE A 60 -13.12 -31.04 -6.60
C PHE A 60 -13.48 -30.79 -5.13
N GLY A 61 -14.77 -30.71 -4.79
CA GLY A 61 -15.23 -30.41 -3.42
C GLY A 61 -15.01 -28.95 -2.98
N LEU A 62 -14.94 -28.00 -3.91
CA LEU A 62 -14.67 -26.59 -3.63
C LEU A 62 -15.94 -25.81 -3.30
N SER A 63 -15.90 -24.96 -2.27
CA SER A 63 -17.05 -24.16 -1.83
C SER A 63 -16.67 -22.72 -1.50
N VAL A 64 -17.28 -21.75 -2.20
CA VAL A 64 -17.15 -20.33 -1.85
C VAL A 64 -17.80 -20.03 -0.50
N LYS A 65 -18.90 -20.71 -0.15
CA LYS A 65 -19.55 -20.49 1.16
C LYS A 65 -18.65 -20.91 2.32
N GLY A 66 -17.86 -21.97 2.14
CA GLY A 66 -16.91 -22.46 3.14
C GLY A 66 -15.72 -21.53 3.37
N SER A 67 -15.49 -20.55 2.49
CA SER A 67 -14.39 -19.60 2.63
C SER A 67 -14.72 -18.35 3.46
N TYR A 68 -15.99 -18.13 3.84
CA TYR A 68 -16.38 -17.01 4.71
C TYR A 68 -16.07 -17.34 6.17
N SER A 69 -15.61 -16.34 6.92
CA SER A 69 -15.36 -16.49 8.35
C SER A 69 -16.68 -16.65 9.12
N ASN A 70 -16.71 -17.61 10.04
CA ASN A 70 -17.84 -17.84 10.93
C ASN A 70 -17.69 -16.99 12.20
N LEU A 71 -17.96 -15.69 12.08
CA LEU A 71 -17.90 -14.72 13.18
C LEU A 71 -19.30 -14.38 13.68
N THR A 72 -19.45 -14.28 14.99
CA THR A 72 -20.61 -13.66 15.65
C THR A 72 -20.56 -12.15 15.49
N ASP A 73 -21.70 -11.47 15.68
CA ASP A 73 -21.76 -10.01 15.64
C ASP A 73 -20.84 -9.37 16.70
N GLY A 74 -20.77 -9.94 17.91
CA GLY A 74 -19.90 -9.41 18.96
C GLY A 74 -18.40 -9.55 18.63
N GLU A 75 -17.98 -10.67 18.04
CA GLU A 75 -16.60 -10.85 17.59
C GLU A 75 -16.24 -9.88 16.45
N LEU A 76 -17.14 -9.72 15.48
CA LEU A 76 -16.95 -8.77 14.40
C LEU A 76 -16.88 -7.33 14.90
N ASP A 77 -17.74 -6.95 15.84
CA ASP A 77 -17.76 -5.61 16.43
C ASP A 77 -16.45 -5.31 17.18
N ASN A 78 -15.85 -6.31 17.83
CA ASN A 78 -14.54 -6.17 18.49
C ASN A 78 -13.40 -5.97 17.48
N LEU A 79 -13.42 -6.69 16.36
CA LEU A 79 -12.46 -6.49 15.27
C LEU A 79 -12.63 -5.09 14.63
N VAL A 80 -13.86 -4.68 14.37
CA VAL A 80 -14.15 -3.34 13.82
C VAL A 80 -13.69 -2.24 14.78
N ARG A 81 -13.91 -2.40 16.09
CA ARG A 81 -13.44 -1.44 17.10
C ARG A 81 -11.91 -1.37 17.14
N SER A 82 -11.20 -2.50 17.04
CA SER A 82 -9.74 -2.50 17.03
C SER A 82 -9.14 -1.83 15.79
N VAL A 83 -9.80 -1.94 14.63
CA VAL A 83 -9.42 -1.19 13.43
C VAL A 83 -9.70 0.30 13.61
N LYS A 84 -10.87 0.66 14.15
CA LYS A 84 -11.28 2.04 14.40
C LYS A 84 -10.36 2.80 15.35
N LEU A 85 -9.84 2.14 16.39
CA LEU A 85 -8.88 2.73 17.30
C LEU A 85 -7.60 3.20 16.58
N ARG A 86 -7.21 2.50 15.51
CA ARG A 86 -6.00 2.82 14.73
C ARG A 86 -6.28 3.71 13.52
N MET A 87 -7.45 3.57 12.91
CA MET A 87 -7.89 4.34 11.75
C MET A 87 -9.29 4.93 12.00
N PRO A 88 -9.40 6.01 12.79
CA PRO A 88 -10.69 6.55 13.25
C PRO A 88 -11.63 6.89 12.09
N HIS A 89 -11.10 7.41 11.00
CA HIS A 89 -11.88 7.81 9.82
C HIS A 89 -11.90 6.74 8.72
N ILE A 90 -11.67 5.46 9.02
CA ILE A 90 -11.74 4.38 8.02
C ILE A 90 -13.16 4.15 7.49
N GLY A 91 -13.31 4.02 6.17
CA GLY A 91 -14.61 3.81 5.51
C GLY A 91 -14.94 2.35 5.29
N TYR A 92 -16.21 2.02 5.03
CA TYR A 92 -16.70 0.63 4.90
C TYR A 92 -15.85 -0.27 3.99
N ARG A 93 -15.39 0.24 2.84
CA ARG A 93 -14.59 -0.54 1.89
C ARG A 93 -13.19 -0.84 2.45
N MET A 94 -12.54 0.19 2.99
CA MET A 94 -11.25 0.04 3.65
C MET A 94 -11.38 -0.87 4.88
N MET A 95 -12.42 -0.71 5.70
CA MET A 95 -12.71 -1.60 6.84
C MET A 95 -12.83 -3.06 6.40
N LYS A 96 -13.57 -3.33 5.32
CA LYS A 96 -13.64 -4.68 4.76
C LYS A 96 -12.27 -5.18 4.27
N GLY A 97 -11.48 -4.31 3.64
CA GLY A 97 -10.11 -4.61 3.21
C GLY A 97 -9.19 -4.93 4.39
N GLU A 98 -9.27 -4.18 5.49
CA GLU A 98 -8.54 -4.44 6.74
C GLU A 98 -8.93 -5.78 7.36
N LEU A 99 -10.22 -6.07 7.49
CA LEU A 99 -10.69 -7.36 7.99
C LEU A 99 -10.18 -8.50 7.10
N GLN A 100 -10.16 -8.31 5.78
CA GLN A 100 -9.60 -9.27 4.84
C GLN A 100 -8.08 -9.43 5.00
N ALA A 101 -7.34 -8.34 5.20
CA ALA A 101 -5.92 -8.36 5.49
C ALA A 101 -5.61 -9.12 6.80
N MET A 102 -6.52 -9.05 7.78
CA MET A 102 -6.47 -9.85 9.01
C MET A 102 -6.87 -11.33 8.81
N GLY A 103 -7.19 -11.75 7.58
CA GLY A 103 -7.61 -13.12 7.27
C GLY A 103 -9.11 -13.37 7.44
N HIS A 104 -9.92 -12.35 7.68
CA HIS A 104 -11.37 -12.49 7.85
C HIS A 104 -12.12 -12.15 6.56
N ARG A 105 -12.71 -13.18 5.93
CA ARG A 105 -13.60 -13.01 4.77
C ARG A 105 -15.04 -12.81 5.26
N VAL A 106 -15.47 -11.56 5.33
CA VAL A 106 -16.79 -11.15 5.87
C VAL A 106 -17.71 -10.61 4.76
N ARG A 107 -19.03 -10.85 4.89
CA ARG A 107 -20.02 -10.30 3.95
C ARG A 107 -20.13 -8.78 4.08
N TRP A 108 -20.52 -8.10 3.00
CA TRP A 108 -20.65 -6.64 3.01
C TRP A 108 -21.70 -6.16 4.02
N GLU A 109 -22.83 -6.86 4.10
CA GLU A 109 -23.93 -6.55 5.00
C GLU A 109 -23.45 -6.59 6.46
N GLN A 110 -22.70 -7.64 6.83
CA GLN A 110 -22.15 -7.79 8.18
C GLN A 110 -21.16 -6.67 8.54
N VAL A 111 -20.28 -6.28 7.63
CA VAL A 111 -19.35 -5.14 7.86
C VAL A 111 -20.13 -3.84 8.02
N SER A 112 -21.15 -3.63 7.19
CA SER A 112 -22.00 -2.44 7.26
C SER A 112 -22.74 -2.37 8.59
N GLU A 113 -23.41 -3.44 9.01
CA GLU A 113 -24.16 -3.50 10.26
C GLU A 113 -23.24 -3.32 11.48
N SER A 114 -22.09 -3.99 11.50
CA SER A 114 -21.08 -3.84 12.55
C SER A 114 -20.56 -2.41 12.65
N MET A 115 -20.25 -1.77 11.52
CA MET A 115 -19.83 -0.35 11.50
C MET A 115 -20.89 0.59 12.07
N HIS A 116 -22.18 0.37 11.80
CA HIS A 116 -23.25 1.19 12.39
C HIS A 116 -23.37 0.97 13.90
N ARG A 117 -23.22 -0.27 14.38
CA ARG A 117 -23.23 -0.58 15.82
C ARG A 117 -22.03 0.04 16.55
N VAL A 118 -20.84 0.04 15.93
CA VAL A 118 -19.60 0.50 16.55
C VAL A 118 -19.40 2.01 16.42
N ASP A 119 -19.73 2.62 15.29
CA ASP A 119 -19.45 4.04 15.01
C ASP A 119 -20.47 4.69 14.07
N SER A 120 -21.71 4.85 14.54
CA SER A 120 -22.73 5.62 13.82
C SER A 120 -22.34 7.09 13.59
N ALA A 121 -21.63 7.72 14.54
CA ALA A 121 -21.28 9.14 14.48
C ALA A 121 -20.22 9.45 13.40
N GLY A 122 -19.13 8.68 13.35
CA GLY A 122 -18.08 8.86 12.34
C GLY A 122 -18.51 8.45 10.92
N ILE A 123 -19.61 7.70 10.77
CA ILE A 123 -20.27 7.53 9.47
C ILE A 123 -20.89 8.86 9.01
N LEU A 124 -21.64 9.53 9.89
CA LEU A 124 -22.33 10.78 9.57
C LEU A 124 -21.33 11.93 9.30
N GLU A 125 -20.32 12.06 10.14
CA GLU A 125 -19.25 13.04 9.99
C GLU A 125 -18.59 12.92 8.61
N ARG A 126 -18.22 11.71 8.21
CA ARG A 126 -17.63 11.46 6.90
C ARG A 126 -18.57 11.80 5.75
N MET A 127 -19.87 11.52 5.89
CA MET A 127 -20.85 11.88 4.86
C MET A 127 -20.94 13.40 4.68
N ALA A 128 -20.81 14.17 5.77
CA ALA A 128 -20.78 15.63 5.71
C ALA A 128 -19.53 16.19 5.00
N HIS A 129 -18.41 15.46 5.04
CA HIS A 129 -17.14 15.87 4.42
C HIS A 129 -16.94 15.35 2.97
N LEU A 130 -17.92 14.68 2.36
CA LEU A 130 -17.81 14.17 0.99
C LEU A 130 -17.96 15.30 -0.06
N GLY A 131 -16.84 15.83 -0.54
CA GLY A 131 -16.82 16.70 -1.72
C GLY A 131 -17.05 15.93 -3.03
N CYS A 132 -17.91 16.45 -3.91
CA CYS A 132 -18.06 15.94 -5.28
C CYS A 132 -16.91 16.46 -6.16
N VAL A 133 -16.01 15.57 -6.56
CA VAL A 133 -14.93 15.88 -7.52
C VAL A 133 -15.31 15.33 -8.89
N ALA A 134 -15.21 16.16 -9.93
CA ALA A 134 -15.35 15.74 -11.32
C ALA A 134 -14.28 14.68 -11.66
N ARG A 135 -14.72 13.48 -12.04
CA ARG A 135 -13.84 12.34 -12.31
C ARG A 135 -13.37 12.40 -13.76
N ARG A 136 -12.05 12.43 -13.98
CA ARG A 136 -11.44 12.17 -15.29
C ARG A 136 -11.14 10.68 -15.42
N GLU A 137 -11.33 10.12 -16.60
CA GLU A 137 -11.02 8.73 -16.88
C GLU A 137 -9.48 8.58 -16.97
N TYR A 138 -8.93 7.74 -16.09
CA TYR A 138 -7.52 7.35 -16.13
C TYR A 138 -7.42 5.94 -16.71
N SER A 139 -6.57 5.75 -17.70
CA SER A 139 -6.38 4.44 -18.35
C SER A 139 -4.91 4.21 -18.72
N VAL A 140 -4.43 3.00 -18.44
CA VAL A 140 -3.14 2.44 -18.87
C VAL A 140 -3.34 0.97 -19.22
N LYS A 141 -2.41 0.39 -19.99
CA LYS A 141 -2.59 -0.95 -20.61
C LYS A 141 -2.75 -2.09 -19.59
N GLY A 142 -2.09 -2.02 -18.46
CA GLY A 142 -2.10 -3.06 -17.43
C GLY A 142 -1.16 -2.71 -16.27
N PRO A 143 -1.05 -3.58 -15.26
CA PRO A 143 -0.06 -3.44 -14.20
C PRO A 143 1.36 -3.24 -14.77
N HIS A 144 2.22 -2.55 -14.02
CA HIS A 144 3.57 -2.17 -14.44
C HIS A 144 3.66 -1.24 -15.66
N SER A 145 2.56 -0.86 -16.30
CA SER A 145 2.61 0.03 -17.46
C SER A 145 3.07 1.44 -17.08
N LEU A 146 2.61 1.93 -15.92
CA LEU A 146 3.01 3.22 -15.36
C LEU A 146 2.86 3.16 -13.83
N VAL A 147 3.96 3.34 -13.10
CA VAL A 147 3.95 3.52 -11.65
C VAL A 147 4.07 5.01 -11.33
N HIS A 148 3.28 5.48 -10.38
CA HIS A 148 3.29 6.85 -9.90
C HIS A 148 4.04 6.92 -8.58
N VAL A 149 5.10 7.74 -8.51
CA VAL A 149 5.92 7.93 -7.31
C VAL A 149 5.83 9.37 -6.82
N ASP A 150 5.86 9.58 -5.51
CA ASP A 150 5.82 10.91 -4.91
C ASP A 150 6.31 10.92 -3.46
N THR A 151 6.62 12.11 -2.95
CA THR A 151 7.11 12.36 -1.59
C THR A 151 6.19 13.32 -0.85
N ASN A 152 5.69 12.91 0.31
CA ASN A 152 4.83 13.72 1.16
C ASN A 152 5.61 14.36 2.31
N HIS A 153 5.58 15.69 2.33
CA HIS A 153 6.30 16.53 3.30
C HIS A 153 5.39 17.12 4.39
N LYS A 154 4.19 16.58 4.64
CA LYS A 154 3.26 17.13 5.65
C LYS A 154 3.82 17.14 7.07
N LEU A 155 4.73 16.23 7.40
CA LEU A 155 5.37 16.12 8.71
C LEU A 155 6.83 16.62 8.70
N ILE A 156 7.24 17.37 7.67
CA ILE A 156 8.63 17.83 7.48
C ILE A 156 9.10 18.74 8.62
N ARG A 157 8.17 19.44 9.30
CA ARG A 157 8.45 20.27 10.49
C ARG A 157 9.12 19.47 11.61
N TYR A 158 8.81 18.18 11.71
CA TYR A 158 9.37 17.25 12.69
C TYR A 158 10.44 16.32 12.07
N GLY A 159 10.91 16.66 10.87
CA GLY A 159 11.89 15.88 10.11
C GLY A 159 11.38 14.51 9.64
N ILE A 160 10.07 14.31 9.54
CA ILE A 160 9.47 13.05 9.08
C ILE A 160 8.92 13.24 7.66
N VAL A 161 9.24 12.29 6.78
CA VAL A 161 8.88 12.30 5.36
C VAL A 161 8.28 10.95 4.98
N ILE A 162 7.26 10.94 4.13
CA ILE A 162 6.63 9.70 3.65
C ILE A 162 6.83 9.58 2.14
N PHE A 163 7.32 8.44 1.69
CA PHE A 163 7.51 8.10 0.28
C PHE A 163 6.46 7.11 -0.17
N ALA A 164 5.91 7.28 -1.37
CA ALA A 164 4.94 6.35 -1.92
C ALA A 164 5.16 6.04 -3.40
N GLY A 165 4.88 4.80 -3.78
CA GLY A 165 4.75 4.32 -5.14
C GLY A 165 3.42 3.59 -5.31
N ILE A 166 2.70 3.85 -6.40
CA ILE A 166 1.41 3.21 -6.68
C ILE A 166 1.29 2.83 -8.16
N ASP A 167 0.83 1.61 -8.45
CA ASP A 167 0.59 1.17 -9.81
C ASP A 167 -0.59 1.92 -10.45
N GLY A 168 -0.42 2.40 -11.67
CA GLY A 168 -1.43 3.20 -12.35
C GLY A 168 -2.70 2.43 -12.72
N TYR A 169 -2.58 1.13 -13.00
CA TYR A 169 -3.67 0.28 -13.44
C TYR A 169 -4.47 -0.25 -12.24
N SER A 170 -3.83 -1.07 -11.41
CA SER A 170 -4.46 -1.77 -10.30
C SER A 170 -4.69 -0.84 -9.11
N ARG A 171 -3.92 0.26 -9.02
CA ARG A 171 -3.82 1.15 -7.86
C ARG A 171 -3.23 0.45 -6.63
N LYS A 172 -2.56 -0.69 -6.82
CA LYS A 172 -1.82 -1.40 -5.78
C LYS A 172 -0.66 -0.52 -5.29
N ILE A 173 -0.46 -0.46 -3.98
CA ILE A 173 0.69 0.26 -3.40
C ILE A 173 1.94 -0.58 -3.65
N MET A 174 2.92 0.03 -4.31
CA MET A 174 4.23 -0.57 -4.59
C MET A 174 5.17 -0.40 -3.40
N TYR A 175 5.10 0.75 -2.74
CA TYR A 175 5.76 1.02 -1.47
C TYR A 175 5.05 2.20 -0.80
N LEU A 176 5.04 2.22 0.54
CA LEU A 176 4.56 3.32 1.36
C LEU A 176 5.36 3.35 2.66
N GLY A 177 6.33 4.26 2.74
CA GLY A 177 7.35 4.23 3.78
C GLY A 177 7.61 5.57 4.43
N ALA A 178 7.76 5.60 5.74
CA ALA A 178 8.17 6.77 6.51
C ALA A 178 9.68 6.76 6.76
N ALA A 179 10.32 7.92 6.68
CA ALA A 179 11.72 8.11 7.01
C ALA A 179 11.93 9.42 7.77
N ASN A 180 13.10 9.53 8.41
CA ASN A 180 13.54 10.71 9.12
C ASN A 180 14.38 11.69 8.27
N ASN A 181 14.37 11.50 6.95
CA ASN A 181 15.11 12.30 5.99
C ASN A 181 14.45 12.24 4.61
N ASN A 182 14.78 13.19 3.73
CA ASN A 182 14.29 13.24 2.35
C ASN A 182 15.38 12.89 1.32
N LYS A 183 16.37 12.08 1.70
CA LYS A 183 17.51 11.80 0.83
C LYS A 183 17.09 11.02 -0.40
N PHE A 184 17.75 11.34 -1.51
CA PHE A 184 17.68 10.58 -2.74
C PHE A 184 17.92 9.07 -2.51
N SER A 185 18.94 8.70 -1.73
CA SER A 185 19.25 7.30 -1.41
C SER A 185 18.08 6.58 -0.75
N THR A 186 17.37 7.24 0.17
CA THR A 186 16.22 6.67 0.87
C THR A 186 15.01 6.47 -0.06
N ALA A 187 14.71 7.46 -0.90
CA ALA A 187 13.67 7.31 -1.93
C ALA A 187 14.00 6.16 -2.89
N PHE A 188 15.28 6.04 -3.27
CA PHE A 188 15.78 4.99 -4.14
C PHE A 188 15.70 3.60 -3.49
N ASP A 189 16.04 3.48 -2.20
CA ASP A 189 15.93 2.23 -1.45
C ASP A 189 14.48 1.73 -1.40
N PHE A 190 13.52 2.61 -1.09
CA PHE A 190 12.09 2.24 -1.14
C PHE A 190 11.66 1.76 -2.53
N PHE A 191 12.11 2.45 -3.57
CA PHE A 191 11.83 2.04 -4.94
C PHE A 191 12.45 0.67 -5.24
N MET A 192 13.71 0.44 -4.88
CA MET A 192 14.39 -0.83 -5.13
C MET A 192 13.76 -1.99 -4.36
N SER A 193 13.35 -1.80 -3.11
CA SER A 193 12.57 -2.82 -2.37
C SER A 193 11.27 -3.17 -3.10
N SER A 194 10.56 -2.19 -3.66
CA SER A 194 9.36 -2.47 -4.46
C SER A 194 9.67 -3.21 -5.77
N VAL A 195 10.84 -2.96 -6.37
CA VAL A 195 11.29 -3.68 -7.57
C VAL A 195 11.68 -5.12 -7.24
N GLU A 196 12.27 -5.37 -6.07
CA GLU A 196 12.56 -6.73 -5.61
C GLU A 196 11.27 -7.54 -5.39
N GLU A 197 10.24 -6.91 -4.84
CA GLU A 197 8.95 -7.57 -4.58
C GLU A 197 8.09 -7.75 -5.86
N PHE A 198 7.98 -6.70 -6.67
CA PHE A 198 7.01 -6.65 -7.77
C PHE A 198 7.65 -6.73 -9.15
N GLY A 199 8.92 -6.37 -9.29
CA GLY A 199 9.62 -6.25 -10.56
C GLY A 199 9.61 -4.82 -11.12
N PHE A 200 10.39 -4.60 -12.17
CA PHE A 200 10.52 -3.29 -12.78
C PHE A 200 9.27 -2.87 -13.58
N PRO A 201 8.73 -1.67 -13.38
CA PRO A 201 7.73 -1.12 -14.28
C PRO A 201 8.32 -0.79 -15.66
N LEU A 202 7.46 -0.56 -16.66
CA LEU A 202 7.86 -0.03 -17.96
C LEU A 202 8.20 1.45 -17.89
N ARG A 203 7.44 2.19 -17.08
CA ARG A 203 7.55 3.63 -16.94
C ARG A 203 7.23 4.06 -15.52
N ILE A 204 7.90 5.12 -15.08
CA ILE A 204 7.59 5.81 -13.83
C ILE A 204 7.14 7.23 -14.17
N ARG A 205 6.16 7.72 -13.42
CA ARG A 205 5.83 9.14 -13.36
C ARG A 205 6.10 9.64 -11.95
N GLY A 206 6.86 10.71 -11.85
CA GLY A 206 7.06 11.47 -10.63
C GLY A 206 7.14 12.95 -10.95
N ASP A 207 7.43 13.74 -9.93
CA ASP A 207 7.68 15.16 -10.09
C ASP A 207 9.13 15.43 -10.52
N GLN A 208 9.58 16.68 -10.39
CA GLN A 208 10.98 17.06 -10.64
C GLN A 208 11.78 17.16 -9.33
N GLY A 209 11.38 16.44 -8.29
CA GLY A 209 12.07 16.38 -7.02
C GLY A 209 13.47 15.78 -7.14
N VAL A 210 14.43 16.36 -6.40
CA VAL A 210 15.82 15.89 -6.36
C VAL A 210 15.92 14.48 -5.76
N GLU A 211 14.96 14.11 -4.91
CA GLU A 211 14.86 12.80 -4.30
C GLU A 211 14.48 11.71 -5.30
N ASN A 212 13.94 12.07 -6.47
CA ASN A 212 13.53 11.12 -7.50
C ASN A 212 14.61 10.90 -8.59
N VAL A 213 15.73 11.63 -8.52
CA VAL A 213 16.74 11.68 -9.60
C VAL A 213 17.31 10.31 -9.94
N GLY A 214 17.77 9.53 -8.96
CA GLY A 214 18.32 8.21 -9.28
C GLY A 214 17.26 7.12 -9.47
N ILE A 215 15.99 7.33 -9.09
CA ILE A 215 14.90 6.52 -9.66
C ILE A 215 14.85 6.76 -11.17
N ALA A 216 14.96 8.02 -11.62
CA ALA A 216 15.01 8.35 -13.04
C ALA A 216 16.26 7.75 -13.73
N ASN A 217 17.46 7.91 -13.14
CA ASN A 217 18.70 7.34 -13.70
C ASN A 217 18.65 5.82 -13.79
N CYS A 218 18.10 5.15 -12.77
CA CYS A 218 17.86 3.71 -12.80
C CYS A 218 16.91 3.32 -13.93
N MET A 219 15.76 4.00 -14.06
CA MET A 219 14.82 3.71 -15.14
C MET A 219 15.38 3.98 -16.53
N PHE A 220 16.21 5.00 -16.71
CA PHE A 220 16.91 5.25 -17.98
C PHE A 220 17.95 4.17 -18.30
N SER A 221 18.66 3.68 -17.29
CA SER A 221 19.62 2.59 -17.44
C SER A 221 18.93 1.27 -17.79
N ILE A 222 17.84 0.96 -17.08
CA ILE A 222 17.12 -0.32 -17.15
C ILE A 222 16.19 -0.43 -18.36
N ARG A 223 15.42 0.63 -18.65
CA ARG A 223 14.42 0.61 -19.74
C ARG A 223 14.87 1.38 -20.98
N GLY A 224 15.93 2.19 -20.88
CA GLY A 224 16.50 3.00 -21.96
C GLY A 224 15.93 4.42 -22.02
N CYS A 225 16.66 5.31 -22.70
CA CYS A 225 16.24 6.69 -22.97
C CYS A 225 15.22 6.77 -24.14
N GLY A 226 14.60 7.95 -24.33
CA GLY A 226 13.76 8.24 -25.52
C GLY A 226 12.38 7.56 -25.57
N ARG A 227 12.02 6.76 -24.56
CA ARG A 227 10.74 6.04 -24.49
C ARG A 227 9.88 6.39 -23.27
N ALA A 228 10.22 7.50 -22.61
CA ALA A 228 9.53 7.99 -21.43
C ALA A 228 9.56 6.99 -20.25
N SER A 229 10.72 6.35 -20.04
CA SER A 229 10.99 5.43 -18.91
C SER A 229 10.81 6.12 -17.55
N TYR A 230 11.14 7.41 -17.49
CA TYR A 230 10.72 8.32 -16.43
C TYR A 230 10.00 9.52 -17.07
N ILE A 231 8.85 9.89 -16.51
CA ILE A 231 8.01 11.00 -16.95
C ILE A 231 7.95 12.01 -15.81
N SER A 232 8.72 13.09 -15.90
CA SER A 232 8.59 14.21 -14.97
C SER A 232 7.41 15.10 -15.37
N GLY A 233 6.71 15.68 -14.41
CA GLY A 233 5.65 16.65 -14.69
C GLY A 233 5.03 17.24 -13.43
N LYS A 234 4.10 18.19 -13.61
CA LYS A 234 3.36 18.79 -12.49
C LYS A 234 2.54 17.73 -11.73
N SER A 235 2.38 17.93 -10.42
CA SER A 235 1.58 17.08 -9.52
C SER A 235 0.18 16.75 -10.04
N MET A 236 -0.49 17.68 -10.73
CA MET A 236 -1.80 17.44 -11.38
C MET A 236 -1.81 16.27 -12.38
N HIS A 237 -0.65 15.88 -12.91
CA HIS A 237 -0.50 14.72 -13.79
C HIS A 237 -0.14 13.43 -13.02
N ASN A 238 0.25 13.54 -11.75
CA ASN A 238 0.56 12.43 -10.84
C ASN A 238 -0.70 11.94 -10.09
N GLN A 239 -1.81 11.81 -10.83
CA GLN A 239 -3.16 11.71 -10.25
C GLN A 239 -3.37 10.54 -9.29
N ARG A 240 -2.68 9.41 -9.50
CA ARG A 240 -2.87 8.19 -8.71
C ARG A 240 -2.30 8.33 -7.31
N VAL A 241 -1.06 8.79 -7.19
CA VAL A 241 -0.42 9.01 -5.89
C VAL A 241 -1.02 10.22 -5.17
N GLU A 242 -1.41 11.28 -5.89
CA GLU A 242 -2.17 12.40 -5.32
C GLU A 242 -3.56 12.01 -4.78
N ARG A 243 -4.16 10.95 -5.36
CA ARG A 243 -5.38 10.37 -4.77
C ARG A 243 -5.03 9.53 -3.54
N LEU A 244 -4.00 8.70 -3.61
CA LEU A 244 -3.50 7.91 -2.47
C LEU A 244 -3.22 8.83 -1.27
N TRP A 245 -2.56 9.96 -1.45
CA TRP A 245 -2.26 10.90 -0.36
C TRP A 245 -3.49 11.43 0.36
N ARG A 246 -4.62 11.61 -0.35
CA ARG A 246 -5.87 12.00 0.31
C ARG A 246 -6.40 10.89 1.23
N ASP A 247 -6.28 9.64 0.81
CA ASP A 247 -6.73 8.51 1.61
C ASP A 247 -5.77 8.23 2.79
N VAL A 248 -4.45 8.33 2.56
CA VAL A 248 -3.41 8.23 3.60
C VAL A 248 -3.54 9.36 4.63
N TRP A 249 -3.82 10.59 4.20
CA TRP A 249 -4.08 11.71 5.11
C TRP A 249 -5.26 11.41 6.04
N MET A 250 -6.41 11.04 5.47
CA MET A 250 -7.63 10.80 6.24
C MET A 250 -7.50 9.60 7.19
N ALA A 251 -6.75 8.57 6.81
CA ALA A 251 -6.69 7.33 7.57
C ALA A 251 -5.53 7.28 8.57
N VAL A 252 -4.41 7.93 8.27
CA VAL A 252 -3.14 7.77 9.02
C VAL A 252 -2.51 9.12 9.35
N THR A 253 -2.10 9.90 8.34
CA THR A 253 -1.20 11.05 8.57
C THR A 253 -1.83 12.18 9.37
N SER A 254 -3.15 12.38 9.31
CA SER A 254 -3.83 13.42 10.10
C SER A 254 -3.66 13.20 11.61
N VAL A 255 -3.70 11.94 12.07
CA VAL A 255 -3.52 11.59 13.48
C VAL A 255 -2.14 12.02 13.98
N TYR A 256 -1.09 11.72 13.23
CA TYR A 256 0.28 12.12 13.56
C TYR A 256 0.49 13.62 13.41
N TYR A 257 -0.15 14.25 12.44
CA TYR A 257 -0.10 15.70 12.25
C TYR A 257 -0.67 16.41 13.48
N GLU A 258 -1.90 16.08 13.89
CA GLU A 258 -2.56 16.67 15.07
C GLU A 258 -1.79 16.34 16.35
N LEU A 259 -1.29 15.11 16.48
CA LEU A 259 -0.51 14.68 17.63
C LEU A 259 0.77 15.51 17.84
N LEU A 260 1.58 15.65 16.79
CA LEU A 260 2.86 16.37 16.86
C LEU A 260 2.66 17.87 17.03
N HIS A 261 1.65 18.46 16.38
CA HIS A 261 1.31 19.87 16.60
C HIS A 261 0.79 20.10 18.02
N GLY A 262 -0.02 19.19 18.57
CA GLY A 262 -0.46 19.27 19.96
C GLY A 262 0.71 19.17 20.95
N LEU A 263 1.69 18.29 20.72
CA LEU A 263 2.90 18.23 21.55
C LEU A 263 3.72 19.53 21.49
N GLU A 264 3.75 20.20 20.34
CA GLU A 264 4.40 21.50 20.18
C GLU A 264 3.64 22.62 20.91
N GLU A 265 2.31 22.65 20.78
CA GLU A 265 1.44 23.61 21.47
C GLU A 265 1.50 23.45 23.01
N ASP A 266 1.55 22.20 23.49
CA ASP A 266 1.68 21.85 24.90
C ASP A 266 3.11 22.08 25.44
N CYS A 267 4.04 22.57 24.62
CA CYS A 267 5.46 22.79 24.95
C CYS A 267 6.23 21.52 25.37
N LEU A 268 5.76 20.35 24.93
CA LEU A 268 6.41 19.05 25.16
C LEU A 268 7.40 18.69 24.03
N LEU A 269 7.24 19.29 22.85
CA LEU A 269 8.10 19.09 21.69
C LEU A 269 8.54 20.45 21.14
N ASP A 270 9.84 20.74 21.15
CA ASP A 270 10.40 21.94 20.51
C ASP A 270 11.04 21.54 19.17
N PRO A 271 10.46 21.92 18.01
CA PRO A 271 11.02 21.60 16.70
C PRO A 271 12.35 22.31 16.40
N SER A 272 12.75 23.31 17.19
CA SER A 272 14.05 23.96 17.08
C SER A 272 15.14 23.22 17.87
N ASN A 273 14.77 22.29 18.76
CA ASN A 273 15.67 21.50 19.57
C ASN A 273 15.95 20.13 18.91
N SER A 274 17.20 19.89 18.52
CA SER A 274 17.61 18.65 17.86
C SER A 274 17.44 17.40 18.73
N LEU A 275 17.56 17.53 20.06
CA LEU A 275 17.30 16.42 21.00
C LEU A 275 15.82 16.04 20.96
N HIS A 276 14.93 17.03 20.96
CA HIS A 276 13.49 16.76 20.90
C HIS A 276 13.09 16.14 19.56
N LEU A 277 13.62 16.65 18.45
CA LEU A 277 13.39 16.05 17.13
C LEU A 277 13.94 14.62 17.05
N PHE A 278 15.10 14.33 17.64
CA PHE A 278 15.64 12.97 17.71
C PHE A 278 14.67 12.03 18.44
N CYS A 279 14.16 12.42 19.61
CA CYS A 279 13.21 11.60 20.37
C CYS A 279 11.88 11.42 19.63
N ALA A 280 11.35 12.49 19.02
CA ALA A 280 10.14 12.42 18.22
C ALA A 280 10.32 11.45 17.04
N GLN A 281 11.45 11.50 16.33
CA GLN A 281 11.73 10.57 15.23
C GLN A 281 11.90 9.13 15.71
N TYR A 282 12.62 8.92 16.82
CA TYR A 282 12.81 7.60 17.43
C TYR A 282 11.47 6.93 17.75
N VAL A 283 10.50 7.69 18.26
CA VAL A 283 9.19 7.17 18.66
C VAL A 283 8.20 7.09 17.50
N PHE A 284 8.03 8.18 16.74
CA PHE A 284 6.92 8.30 15.81
C PHE A 284 7.20 7.73 14.41
N VAL A 285 8.45 7.62 13.97
CA VAL A 285 8.74 6.98 12.66
C VAL A 285 8.34 5.50 12.67
N PRO A 286 8.74 4.66 13.66
CA PRO A 286 8.32 3.26 13.70
C PRO A 286 6.80 3.07 13.87
N ARG A 287 6.16 3.93 14.66
CA ARG A 287 4.69 3.92 14.85
C ARG A 287 3.97 4.25 13.55
N LEU A 288 4.37 5.35 12.90
CA LEU A 288 3.80 5.77 11.63
C LEU A 288 3.99 4.67 10.58
N GLN A 289 5.17 4.06 10.50
CA GLN A 289 5.41 2.96 9.57
C GLN A 289 4.45 1.79 9.81
N LYS A 290 4.25 1.37 11.07
CA LYS A 290 3.31 0.28 11.41
C LYS A 290 1.87 0.59 10.97
N ASP A 291 1.43 1.83 11.11
CA ASP A 291 0.09 2.24 10.68
C ASP A 291 0.00 2.36 9.15
N LEU A 292 1.06 2.81 8.48
CA LEU A 292 1.16 2.81 7.02
C LEU A 292 1.15 1.39 6.44
N ASP A 293 1.87 0.45 7.05
CA ASP A 293 1.88 -0.97 6.66
C ASP A 293 0.48 -1.58 6.78
N THR A 294 -0.20 -1.27 7.88
CA THR A 294 -1.57 -1.74 8.08
C THR A 294 -2.50 -1.14 7.01
N PHE A 295 -2.42 0.18 6.79
CA PHE A 295 -3.19 0.86 5.76
C PHE A 295 -2.92 0.27 4.37
N ALA A 296 -1.67 0.00 4.02
CA ALA A 296 -1.30 -0.56 2.72
C ALA A 296 -1.92 -1.97 2.55
N SER A 297 -1.90 -2.79 3.60
CA SER A 297 -2.50 -4.11 3.59
C SER A 297 -4.02 -4.07 3.41
N GLY A 298 -4.73 -3.19 4.13
CA GLY A 298 -6.16 -3.00 3.93
C GLY A 298 -6.49 -2.35 2.60
N TRP A 299 -5.66 -1.42 2.13
CA TRP A 299 -5.79 -0.78 0.83
C TRP A 299 -5.76 -1.82 -0.28
N ASP A 300 -4.75 -2.67 -0.31
CA ASP A 300 -4.56 -3.62 -1.39
C ASP A 300 -5.69 -4.68 -1.47
N ASN A 301 -6.38 -4.90 -0.35
CA ASN A 301 -7.50 -5.83 -0.23
C ASN A 301 -8.88 -5.16 -0.31
N HIS A 302 -8.99 -3.83 -0.37
CA HIS A 302 -10.29 -3.18 -0.47
C HIS A 302 -10.85 -3.20 -1.91
N PRO A 303 -12.17 -3.44 -2.09
CA PRO A 303 -12.77 -3.47 -3.42
C PRO A 303 -13.03 -2.07 -3.97
N LEU A 304 -12.76 -1.85 -5.25
CA LEU A 304 -13.05 -0.60 -5.96
C LEU A 304 -14.38 -0.65 -6.70
N ARG A 305 -15.31 0.26 -6.37
CA ARG A 305 -16.65 0.29 -6.98
C ARG A 305 -16.60 0.46 -8.51
N THR A 306 -15.68 1.29 -8.99
CA THR A 306 -15.53 1.59 -10.42
C THR A 306 -14.91 0.42 -11.19
N GLU A 307 -14.23 -0.49 -10.49
CA GLU A 307 -13.54 -1.63 -11.09
C GLU A 307 -14.28 -2.93 -10.81
N GLN A 308 -15.62 -2.91 -10.96
CA GLN A 308 -16.50 -4.08 -10.76
C GLN A 308 -16.37 -4.71 -9.35
N ASN A 309 -15.99 -3.93 -8.34
CA ASN A 309 -15.70 -4.37 -6.97
C ASN A 309 -14.54 -5.36 -6.86
N LEU A 310 -13.60 -5.33 -7.81
CA LEU A 310 -12.32 -6.02 -7.66
C LEU A 310 -11.43 -5.26 -6.68
N THR A 311 -10.62 -6.00 -5.92
CA THR A 311 -9.56 -5.43 -5.07
C THR A 311 -8.33 -5.05 -5.89
N HIS A 312 -7.44 -4.26 -5.32
CA HIS A 312 -6.18 -3.88 -5.97
C HIS A 312 -5.33 -5.11 -6.29
N ASN A 313 -5.21 -6.04 -5.34
CA ASN A 313 -4.53 -7.33 -5.55
C ASN A 313 -5.19 -8.15 -6.67
N GLN A 314 -6.52 -8.19 -6.75
CA GLN A 314 -7.21 -8.89 -7.84
C GLN A 314 -6.94 -8.22 -9.20
N LEU A 315 -7.00 -6.89 -9.28
CA LEU A 315 -6.70 -6.14 -10.50
C LEU A 315 -5.26 -6.33 -10.94
N TRP A 316 -4.33 -6.36 -9.98
CA TRP A 316 -2.93 -6.64 -10.19
C TRP A 316 -2.72 -8.03 -10.82
N THR A 317 -3.19 -9.08 -10.15
CA THR A 317 -2.99 -10.45 -10.62
C THR A 317 -3.67 -10.70 -11.96
N ILE A 318 -4.94 -10.29 -12.10
CA ILE A 318 -5.68 -10.42 -13.37
C ILE A 318 -4.97 -9.65 -14.49
N GLY A 319 -4.55 -8.42 -14.21
CA GLY A 319 -3.90 -7.56 -15.18
C GLY A 319 -2.55 -8.12 -15.64
N LEU A 320 -1.76 -8.70 -14.75
CA LEU A 320 -0.50 -9.36 -15.10
C LEU A 320 -0.73 -10.61 -15.97
N LEU A 321 -1.77 -11.39 -15.68
CA LEU A 321 -2.14 -12.55 -16.50
C LEU A 321 -2.59 -12.15 -17.91
N GLN A 322 -3.25 -11.01 -18.05
CA GLN A 322 -3.76 -10.53 -19.34
C GLN A 322 -2.72 -9.73 -20.13
N HIS A 323 -1.87 -8.98 -19.45
CA HIS A 323 -0.93 -8.02 -20.02
C HIS A 323 0.42 -8.10 -19.31
N PRO A 324 1.16 -9.22 -19.46
CA PRO A 324 2.45 -9.37 -18.81
C PRO A 324 3.45 -8.34 -19.32
N VAL A 325 4.27 -7.82 -18.40
CA VAL A 325 5.39 -6.91 -18.70
C VAL A 325 6.68 -7.72 -18.64
N ALA A 326 7.50 -7.63 -19.69
CA ALA A 326 8.78 -8.31 -19.75
C ALA A 326 9.76 -7.77 -18.70
N ALA A 327 10.44 -8.69 -18.01
CA ALA A 327 11.55 -8.35 -17.13
C ALA A 327 12.68 -7.69 -17.96
N PRO A 328 13.35 -6.67 -17.40
CA PRO A 328 14.52 -6.08 -18.06
C PRO A 328 15.72 -7.04 -18.04
N GLU A 329 16.57 -6.94 -19.07
CA GLU A 329 17.82 -7.72 -19.20
C GLU A 329 18.99 -6.96 -18.55
N ASN A 330 20.04 -7.67 -18.09
CA ASN A 330 21.30 -7.10 -17.58
C ASN A 330 21.18 -6.12 -16.38
N VAL A 331 20.16 -6.33 -15.55
CA VAL A 331 19.84 -5.50 -14.37
C VAL A 331 21.03 -5.28 -13.43
N GLU A 332 21.76 -6.34 -13.08
CA GLU A 332 22.88 -6.26 -12.13
C GLU A 332 24.02 -5.35 -12.60
N VAL A 333 24.33 -5.38 -13.90
CA VAL A 333 25.39 -4.54 -14.48
C VAL A 333 24.98 -3.08 -14.49
N GLN A 334 23.71 -2.81 -14.79
CA GLN A 334 23.17 -1.45 -14.88
C GLN A 334 23.01 -0.80 -13.50
N LEU A 335 22.61 -1.56 -12.48
CA LEU A 335 22.47 -1.06 -11.10
C LEU A 335 23.81 -0.61 -10.49
N LYS A 336 24.92 -1.26 -10.83
CA LYS A 336 26.26 -0.86 -10.34
C LYS A 336 26.67 0.53 -10.82
N ASN A 337 26.25 0.94 -12.02
CA ASN A 337 26.58 2.24 -12.59
C ASN A 337 25.71 3.37 -12.01
N VAL A 338 24.51 3.07 -11.48
CA VAL A 338 23.62 4.09 -10.91
C VAL A 338 24.12 4.55 -9.53
N LYS A 339 24.68 3.62 -8.73
CA LYS A 339 25.18 3.91 -7.38
C LYS A 339 26.47 4.75 -7.37
N SER A 340 27.20 4.84 -8.48
CA SER A 340 28.44 5.65 -8.56
C SER A 340 28.19 7.15 -8.78
N ASP A 341 26.99 7.55 -9.21
CA ASP A 341 26.67 8.95 -9.58
C ASP A 341 26.00 9.74 -8.43
N GLU A 342 26.01 9.21 -7.19
CA GLU A 342 25.30 9.76 -6.02
C GLU A 342 25.77 11.16 -5.57
N GLU A 343 26.97 11.61 -5.94
CA GLU A 343 27.64 12.73 -5.27
C GLU A 343 27.31 14.16 -5.78
N THR A 344 26.40 14.35 -6.74
CA THR A 344 26.23 15.68 -7.40
C THR A 344 24.83 16.31 -7.36
N ALA A 345 23.85 15.75 -6.65
CA ALA A 345 22.50 16.31 -6.62
C ALA A 345 22.34 17.47 -5.61
N GLY A 346 22.32 18.72 -6.11
CA GLY A 346 22.00 19.91 -5.32
C GLY A 346 20.49 20.06 -5.13
N GLY A 347 20.02 20.02 -3.87
CA GLY A 347 18.62 20.25 -3.51
C GLY A 347 18.41 20.49 -2.01
N VAL A 348 17.18 20.80 -1.61
CA VAL A 348 16.82 21.02 -0.19
C VAL A 348 16.80 19.66 0.51
N VAL A 349 17.90 19.32 1.17
CA VAL A 349 18.01 18.13 2.02
C VAL A 349 17.75 18.54 3.47
N LEU A 350 16.92 17.78 4.17
CA LEU A 350 16.72 17.95 5.60
C LEU A 350 18.07 17.83 6.32
N PRO A 351 18.45 18.79 7.18
CA PRO A 351 19.65 18.67 7.99
C PRO A 351 19.61 17.37 8.80
N PRO A 352 20.68 16.56 8.78
CA PRO A 352 20.69 15.32 9.54
C PRO A 352 20.63 15.64 11.02
N ILE A 353 19.61 15.13 11.71
CA ILE A 353 19.55 15.17 13.17
C ILE A 353 20.56 14.15 13.69
N GLN A 354 21.61 14.65 14.35
CA GLN A 354 22.62 13.79 14.94
C GLN A 354 22.04 13.09 16.17
N CYS A 355 22.43 11.83 16.35
CA CYS A 355 22.11 11.10 17.55
C CYS A 355 22.83 11.77 18.74
N PRO A 356 22.10 12.23 19.77
CA PRO A 356 22.70 12.90 20.92
C PRO A 356 23.38 11.92 21.90
N LEU A 357 23.22 10.61 21.71
CA LEU A 357 23.67 9.58 22.64
C LEU A 357 24.87 8.81 22.08
N GLY A 358 25.83 8.48 22.95
CA GLY A 358 26.88 7.52 22.65
C GLY A 358 26.33 6.09 22.44
N PRO A 359 27.11 5.16 21.83
CA PRO A 359 26.63 3.81 21.49
C PRO A 359 26.05 3.02 22.66
N HIS A 360 26.62 3.16 23.86
CA HIS A 360 26.14 2.47 25.06
C HIS A 360 24.80 3.02 25.55
N ALA A 361 24.65 4.35 25.63
CA ALA A 361 23.39 4.99 25.99
C ALA A 361 22.30 4.72 24.94
N MET A 362 22.65 4.66 23.65
CA MET A 362 21.72 4.23 22.61
C MET A 362 21.23 2.79 22.77
N ALA A 363 22.11 1.88 23.14
CA ALA A 363 21.71 0.51 23.46
C ALA A 363 20.77 0.47 24.68
N GLY A 364 21.05 1.31 25.70
CA GLY A 364 20.19 1.47 26.86
C GLY A 364 18.81 2.03 26.52
N LEU A 365 18.73 3.07 25.67
CA LEU A 365 17.46 3.63 25.18
C LEU A 365 16.62 2.57 24.48
N ARG A 366 17.24 1.79 23.58
CA ARG A 366 16.55 0.70 22.83
C ARG A 366 16.09 -0.44 23.73
N ALA A 367 16.82 -0.72 24.81
CA ALA A 367 16.43 -1.74 25.78
C ALA A 367 15.30 -1.26 26.70
N ALA A 368 15.27 0.03 27.04
CA ALA A 368 14.30 0.59 27.98
C ALA A 368 12.99 1.01 27.31
N ILE A 369 13.05 1.50 26.07
CA ILE A 369 11.93 2.16 25.40
C ILE A 369 11.74 1.56 24.02
N ASP A 370 10.73 0.70 23.89
CA ASP A 370 10.24 0.20 22.60
C ASP A 370 9.20 1.19 22.02
N PRO A 371 9.51 1.88 20.90
CA PRO A 371 8.59 2.82 20.24
C PRO A 371 7.21 2.27 19.94
N VAL A 372 7.08 0.97 19.62
CA VAL A 372 5.82 0.39 19.08
C VAL A 372 4.95 -0.29 20.14
N THR A 373 5.33 -0.19 21.42
CA THR A 373 4.55 -0.65 22.58
C THR A 373 3.15 -0.03 22.59
N PRO A 374 2.08 -0.71 23.03
CA PRO A 374 0.77 -0.07 23.18
C PRO A 374 0.86 1.20 24.04
N SER A 375 0.28 2.30 23.56
CA SER A 375 0.19 3.57 24.30
C SER A 375 -1.27 3.94 24.50
N GLN A 376 -1.58 4.49 25.67
CA GLN A 376 -2.91 5.01 25.99
C GLN A 376 -3.08 6.47 25.52
N ASP A 377 -2.01 7.11 25.06
CA ASP A 377 -1.99 8.52 24.65
C ASP A 377 -1.23 8.69 23.32
N ASN A 378 -1.52 7.82 22.35
CA ASN A 378 -0.99 7.88 20.98
C ASN A 378 0.54 7.98 20.85
N GLY A 379 1.29 7.56 21.86
CA GLY A 379 2.75 7.60 21.91
C GLY A 379 3.34 8.86 22.56
N ARG A 380 2.52 9.78 23.08
CA ARG A 380 2.98 10.95 23.85
C ARG A 380 3.78 10.55 25.07
N ASP A 381 3.23 9.64 25.86
CA ASP A 381 3.86 9.01 27.03
C ASP A 381 5.25 8.43 26.72
N ILE A 382 5.36 7.73 25.58
CA ILE A 382 6.61 7.10 25.15
C ILE A 382 7.61 8.15 24.65
N CYS A 383 7.15 9.19 23.96
CA CYS A 383 8.00 10.31 23.55
C CYS A 383 8.57 11.05 24.76
N GLN A 384 7.76 11.28 25.80
CA GLN A 384 8.23 11.91 27.04
C GLN A 384 9.27 11.04 27.75
N ALA A 385 9.01 9.73 27.87
CA ALA A 385 9.99 8.81 28.46
C ALA A 385 11.32 8.81 27.69
N ALA A 386 11.27 8.91 26.34
CA ALA A 386 12.46 9.01 25.51
C ALA A 386 13.22 10.33 25.72
N LEU A 387 12.51 11.45 25.84
CA LEU A 387 13.09 12.75 26.19
C LEU A 387 13.79 12.70 27.55
N ASP A 388 13.12 12.18 28.58
CA ASP A 388 13.67 12.08 29.93
C ASP A 388 14.92 11.19 29.95
N TYR A 389 14.88 10.05 29.25
CA TYR A 389 16.04 9.18 29.12
C TYR A 389 17.21 9.89 28.43
N VAL A 390 16.96 10.53 27.28
CA VAL A 390 18.02 11.15 26.49
C VAL A 390 18.61 12.34 27.25
N ALA A 391 17.80 13.18 27.89
CA ALA A 391 18.27 14.30 28.70
C ALA A 391 19.18 13.89 29.87
N LEU A 392 19.00 12.68 30.41
CA LEU A 392 19.84 12.14 31.49
C LEU A 392 21.16 11.52 31.00
N HIS A 393 21.27 11.16 29.71
CA HIS A 393 22.36 10.35 29.18
C HIS A 393 23.08 10.98 27.97
N SER A 394 22.67 12.18 27.52
CA SER A 394 23.26 12.96 26.43
C SER A 394 24.41 13.85 26.87
#